data_AF-A0A833YLF5-F1
#
_entry.id   AF-A0A833YLF5-F1
#
_cell.length_a   1.000
_cell.length_b   1.000
_cell.length_c   1.000
_cell.angle_alpha   90.00
_cell.angle_beta   90.00
_cell.angle_gamma   90.00
#
_symmetry.space_group_name_H-M   'P 1'
#
loop_
_entity.id
_entity.type
_entity.pdbx_description
1 polymer ?
#
loop_
_entity_poly.entity_id
_entity_poly.type
_entity_poly.pdbx_seq_one_letter_code
_entity_poly.pdbx_strand_id
1 'polypeptide(L)'
;MAAARVLLLLSGRRESVSFAQSVCGRLGAGAGLGPWLTYCNLQRGQLLLSDRPFLGSSARLPLQQPMPPETKLPKNRGVDLGVAIILQSSDKTVLLTRRTRTLKVSPNLWVPPGGHVELDEEVASYSADPTCTLS
;
A
#
# COMPACT_ATOMS: atom_id res chain seq x y z
N MET A 1 5.41 -9.81 -20.03
CA MET A 1 4.74 -10.04 -18.72
C MET A 1 4.89 -8.78 -17.90
N ALA A 2 3.81 -8.24 -17.33
CA ALA A 2 3.91 -7.09 -16.43
C ALA A 2 4.71 -7.48 -15.18
N ALA A 3 5.65 -6.64 -14.75
CA ALA A 3 6.44 -6.89 -13.55
C ALA A 3 5.53 -6.92 -12.30
N ALA A 4 5.81 -7.83 -11.36
CA ALA A 4 5.06 -7.91 -10.11
C ALA A 4 5.37 -6.70 -9.22
N ARG A 5 4.34 -5.92 -8.88
CA ARG A 5 4.45 -4.67 -8.11
C ARG A 5 4.40 -4.90 -6.60
N VAL A 6 3.81 -6.01 -6.18
CA VAL A 6 3.74 -6.44 -4.77
C VAL A 6 4.32 -7.85 -4.66
N LEU A 7 5.31 -7.98 -3.78
CA LEU A 7 6.02 -9.22 -3.49
C LEU A 7 5.92 -9.55 -2.00
N LEU A 8 5.86 -10.83 -1.67
CA LEU A 8 5.94 -11.31 -0.29
C LEU A 8 7.28 -12.00 -0.07
N LEU A 9 7.93 -11.71 1.05
CA LEU A 9 9.08 -12.48 1.51
C LEU A 9 8.59 -13.56 2.47
N LEU A 10 8.45 -14.78 1.97
CA LEU A 10 7.94 -15.92 2.73
C LEU A 10 9.04 -16.95 2.87
N SER A 11 9.37 -17.32 4.12
CA SER A 11 10.48 -18.23 4.44
C SER A 11 11.80 -17.87 3.72
N GLY A 12 12.08 -16.56 3.59
CA GLY A 12 13.29 -16.04 2.93
C GLY A 12 13.25 -16.01 1.40
N ARG A 13 12.15 -16.39 0.76
CA ARG A 13 11.98 -16.35 -0.71
C ARG A 13 11.00 -15.26 -1.12
N ARG A 14 11.30 -14.57 -2.23
CA ARG A 14 10.40 -13.57 -2.82
C ARG A 14 9.36 -14.28 -3.69
N GLU A 15 8.09 -14.10 -3.37
CA GLU A 15 6.96 -14.66 -4.09
C GLU A 15 6.05 -13.55 -4.61
N SER A 16 5.61 -13.67 -5.87
CA SER A 16 4.56 -12.81 -6.44
C SER A 16 3.18 -13.27 -5.99
N VAL A 17 2.27 -12.33 -5.76
CA VAL A 17 0.87 -12.64 -5.39
C VAL A 17 -0.04 -12.46 -6.59
N SER A 18 -0.88 -13.46 -6.86
CA SER A 18 -1.95 -13.33 -7.86
C SER A 18 -3.12 -12.53 -7.30
N PHE A 19 -3.86 -11.84 -8.15
CA PHE A 19 -5.01 -11.01 -7.75
C PHE A 19 -6.12 -11.80 -7.03
N ALA A 20 -6.18 -13.12 -7.21
CA ALA A 20 -7.15 -13.99 -6.53
C ALA A 20 -6.72 -14.41 -5.10
N GLN A 21 -5.47 -14.12 -4.70
CA GLN A 21 -4.94 -14.48 -3.38
C GLN A 21 -4.98 -13.29 -2.43
N SER A 22 -5.38 -13.54 -1.18
CA SER A 22 -5.26 -12.54 -0.12
C SER A 22 -3.79 -12.34 0.26
N VAL A 23 -3.30 -11.11 0.13
CA VAL A 23 -1.97 -10.69 0.61
C VAL A 23 -1.86 -10.89 2.12
N CYS A 24 -2.86 -10.44 2.89
CA CYS A 24 -2.88 -10.60 4.35
C CYS A 24 -2.87 -12.08 4.74
N GLY A 25 -3.73 -12.91 4.15
CA GLY A 25 -3.79 -14.34 4.44
C GLY A 25 -2.48 -15.07 4.13
N ARG A 26 -1.77 -14.69 3.06
CA ARG A 26 -0.44 -15.24 2.73
C ARG A 26 0.65 -14.83 3.73
N LEU A 27 0.53 -13.66 4.36
CA LEU A 27 1.45 -13.17 5.40
C LEU A 27 1.13 -13.75 6.78
N GLY A 28 0.23 -14.73 6.89
CA GLY A 28 -0.15 -15.32 8.17
C GLY A 28 -0.97 -14.37 9.06
N ALA A 29 -1.59 -13.33 8.47
CA ALA A 29 -2.60 -12.55 9.15
C ALA A 29 -3.72 -13.46 9.64
N GLY A 30 -4.04 -13.43 10.94
CA GLY A 30 -5.11 -14.24 11.52
C GLY A 30 -6.49 -13.96 10.89
N ALA A 31 -7.52 -14.72 11.28
CA ALA A 31 -8.87 -14.65 10.69
C ALA A 31 -9.62 -13.29 10.83
N GLY A 32 -8.99 -12.25 11.38
CA GLY A 32 -9.55 -10.90 11.49
C GLY A 32 -9.35 -10.05 10.22
N LEU A 33 -9.68 -8.75 10.30
CA LEU A 33 -9.47 -7.77 9.21
C LEU A 33 -8.20 -6.91 9.40
N GLY A 34 -7.43 -7.16 10.46
CA GLY A 34 -6.24 -6.41 10.86
C GLY A 34 -6.53 -5.36 11.94
N PRO A 35 -5.57 -4.49 12.26
CA PRO A 35 -4.24 -4.37 11.64
C PRO A 35 -3.25 -5.43 12.12
N TRP A 36 -2.38 -5.88 11.21
CA TRP A 36 -1.18 -6.68 11.56
C TRP A 36 0.08 -5.91 11.21
N LEU A 37 1.04 -5.89 12.15
CA LEU A 37 2.32 -5.23 11.93
C LEU A 37 3.15 -6.02 10.91
N THR A 38 3.39 -5.41 9.76
CA THR A 38 4.07 -6.00 8.61
C THR A 38 5.35 -5.23 8.32
N TYR A 39 6.46 -5.93 8.13
CA TYR A 39 7.71 -5.33 7.68
C TYR A 39 7.64 -5.08 6.18
N CYS A 40 8.07 -3.91 5.74
CA CYS A 40 7.97 -3.53 4.35
C CYS A 40 9.19 -2.77 3.85
N ASN A 41 9.38 -2.84 2.54
CA ASN A 41 10.32 -2.00 1.81
C ASN A 41 9.71 -1.68 0.43
N LEU A 42 9.82 -0.43 0.00
CA LEU A 42 9.44 -0.01 -1.35
C LEU A 42 10.70 0.44 -2.09
N GLN A 43 11.05 -0.26 -3.16
CA GLN A 43 12.19 0.09 -4.00
C GLN A 43 11.81 -0.09 -5.46
N ARG A 44 12.07 0.95 -6.27
CA ARG A 44 11.85 0.94 -7.73
C ARG A 44 10.43 0.49 -8.13
N GLY A 45 9.41 1.02 -7.46
CA GLY A 45 8.01 0.66 -7.71
C GLY A 45 7.59 -0.75 -7.27
N GLN A 46 8.43 -1.48 -6.53
CA GLN A 46 8.12 -2.81 -5.98
C GLN A 46 8.02 -2.77 -4.47
N LEU A 47 6.84 -3.12 -3.95
CA LEU A 47 6.59 -3.26 -2.51
C LEU A 47 6.87 -4.70 -2.07
N LEU A 48 7.86 -4.88 -1.21
CA LEU A 48 8.15 -6.14 -0.54
C LEU A 48 7.54 -6.15 0.87
N LEU A 49 6.73 -7.16 1.19
CA LEU A 49 6.08 -7.34 2.48
C LEU A 49 6.52 -8.64 3.16
N SER A 50 6.61 -8.62 4.50
CA SER A 50 7.02 -9.77 5.30
C SER A 50 6.37 -9.74 6.70
N ASP A 51 6.02 -10.91 7.23
CA ASP A 51 5.58 -11.09 8.62
C ASP A 51 6.76 -11.02 9.61
N ARG A 52 7.99 -11.23 9.11
CA ARG A 52 9.24 -11.20 9.87
C ARG A 52 10.16 -10.06 9.43
N PRO A 53 11.05 -9.57 10.31
CA PRO A 53 12.08 -8.61 9.91
C PRO A 53 13.01 -9.22 8.85
N PHE A 54 13.48 -8.38 7.93
CA PHE A 54 14.41 -8.79 6.87
C PHE A 54 15.39 -7.67 6.53
N LEU A 55 16.53 -8.02 5.96
CA LEU A 55 17.55 -7.06 5.56
C LEU A 55 16.98 -6.08 4.53
N GLY A 56 17.02 -4.78 4.84
CA GLY A 56 16.49 -3.74 3.98
C GLY A 56 15.01 -3.40 4.20
N SER A 57 14.35 -3.95 5.23
CA SER A 57 13.04 -3.42 5.63
C SER A 57 13.17 -1.97 6.10
N SER A 58 12.45 -1.05 5.48
CA SER A 58 12.51 0.39 5.80
C SER A 58 11.48 0.80 6.85
N ALA A 59 10.36 0.08 6.95
CA ALA A 59 9.31 0.39 7.92
C ALA A 59 8.57 -0.85 8.40
N ARG A 60 7.93 -0.73 9.56
CA ARG A 60 6.97 -1.69 10.09
C ARG A 60 5.61 -1.03 10.20
N LEU A 61 4.69 -1.38 9.31
CA LEU A 61 3.42 -0.66 9.14
C LEU A 61 2.21 -1.58 9.42
N PRO A 62 1.09 -1.03 9.91
CA PRO A 62 -0.15 -1.77 10.04
C PRO A 62 -0.72 -2.08 8.65
N LEU A 63 -0.87 -3.38 8.35
CA LEU A 63 -1.58 -3.85 7.17
C LEU A 63 -3.00 -4.24 7.57
N GLN A 64 -3.99 -3.74 6.85
CA GLN A 64 -5.41 -4.03 7.06
C GLN A 64 -6.04 -4.50 5.76
N GLN A 65 -6.97 -5.45 5.86
CA GLN A 65 -7.79 -5.86 4.74
C GLN A 65 -9.20 -5.31 4.94
N PRO A 66 -9.76 -4.53 4.00
CA PRO A 66 -11.19 -4.28 3.99
C PRO A 66 -11.96 -5.58 3.72
N MET A 67 -13.28 -5.56 3.95
CA MET A 67 -14.12 -6.72 3.71
C MET A 67 -13.89 -7.26 2.29
N PRO A 68 -13.58 -8.57 2.14
CA PRO A 68 -13.24 -9.13 0.84
C PRO A 68 -14.44 -9.03 -0.12
N PRO A 69 -14.17 -8.82 -1.43
CA PRO A 69 -15.23 -8.77 -2.42
C PRO A 69 -15.93 -10.13 -2.54
N GLU A 70 -17.27 -10.12 -2.63
CA GLU A 70 -18.09 -11.33 -2.83
C GLU A 70 -18.05 -11.86 -4.28
N THR A 71 -17.31 -11.21 -5.16
CA THR A 71 -17.24 -11.52 -6.60
C THR A 71 -15.99 -12.30 -6.97
N LYS A 72 -16.12 -13.14 -8.01
CA LYS A 72 -15.00 -13.93 -8.55
C LYS A 72 -13.90 -13.00 -9.08
N LEU A 73 -12.71 -13.11 -8.50
CA LEU A 73 -11.54 -12.31 -8.88
C LEU A 73 -10.88 -12.86 -10.15
N PRO A 74 -10.40 -11.98 -11.06
CA PRO A 74 -9.64 -12.39 -12.23
C PRO A 74 -8.34 -13.10 -11.82
N LYS A 75 -8.03 -14.23 -12.48
CA LYS A 75 -6.88 -15.07 -12.18
C LYS A 75 -5.59 -14.66 -12.92
N ASN A 76 -5.72 -13.90 -14.00
CA ASN A 76 -4.61 -13.51 -14.88
C ASN A 76 -4.13 -12.06 -14.64
N ARG A 77 -4.19 -11.59 -13.38
CA ARG A 77 -3.75 -10.25 -12.98
C ARG A 77 -2.90 -10.34 -11.72
N GLY A 78 -1.89 -9.48 -11.62
CA GLY A 78 -1.14 -9.27 -10.38
C GLY A 78 -1.85 -8.29 -9.43
N VAL A 79 -1.25 -8.06 -8.27
CA VAL A 79 -1.68 -7.01 -7.35
C VAL A 79 -1.02 -5.69 -7.74
N ASP A 80 -1.83 -4.64 -7.93
CA ASP A 80 -1.35 -3.29 -8.23
C ASP A 80 -0.95 -2.53 -6.96
N LEU A 81 -0.04 -1.57 -7.12
CA LEU A 81 0.44 -0.70 -6.06
C LEU A 81 -0.06 0.73 -6.29
N GLY A 82 -0.64 1.31 -5.24
CA GLY A 82 -1.04 2.71 -5.21
C GLY A 82 -0.52 3.39 -3.95
N VAL A 83 -0.34 4.70 -4.05
CA VAL A 83 0.07 5.58 -2.94
C VAL A 83 -0.99 6.66 -2.74
N ALA A 84 -1.23 7.02 -1.49
CA ALA A 84 -2.06 8.16 -1.13
C ALA A 84 -1.41 8.94 0.01
N ILE A 85 -1.59 10.26 0.02
CA ILE A 85 -0.91 11.17 0.94
C ILE A 85 -1.95 11.82 1.85
N ILE A 86 -1.72 11.73 3.15
CA ILE A 86 -2.42 12.55 4.14
C ILE A 86 -1.60 13.81 4.37
N LEU A 87 -2.02 14.91 3.77
CA LEU A 87 -1.41 16.23 3.98
C LEU A 87 -2.11 16.91 5.15
N GLN A 88 -1.38 17.14 6.24
CA GLN A 88 -1.85 17.87 7.41
C GLN A 88 -1.22 19.27 7.46
N SER A 89 -2.03 20.31 7.57
CA SER A 89 -1.56 21.68 7.80
C SER A 89 -1.24 21.94 9.27
N SER A 90 -0.58 23.07 9.54
CA SER A 90 -0.17 23.48 10.90
C SER A 90 -1.35 23.65 11.86
N ASP A 91 -2.52 24.02 11.34
CA ASP A 91 -3.80 24.11 12.08
C ASP A 91 -4.46 22.75 12.35
N LYS A 92 -3.75 21.64 12.09
CA LYS A 92 -4.17 20.25 12.28
C LYS A 92 -5.29 19.78 11.34
N THR A 93 -5.64 20.53 10.30
CA THR A 93 -6.62 20.07 9.29
C THR A 93 -5.97 19.17 8.22
N VAL A 94 -6.77 18.31 7.56
CA VAL A 94 -6.30 17.37 6.55
C VAL A 94 -6.91 17.65 5.18
N LEU A 95 -6.08 17.58 4.12
CA LEU A 95 -6.54 17.76 2.75
C LEU A 95 -7.16 16.47 2.19
N LEU A 96 -8.39 16.58 1.71
CA LEU A 96 -9.05 15.56 0.89
C LEU A 96 -9.44 16.15 -0.45
N THR A 97 -9.50 15.30 -1.47
CA THR A 97 -9.93 15.65 -2.82
C THR A 97 -11.17 14.87 -3.19
N ARG A 98 -12.13 15.53 -3.85
CA ARG A 98 -13.31 14.87 -4.39
C ARG A 98 -13.03 14.44 -5.83
N ARG A 99 -13.12 13.14 -6.11
CA ARG A 99 -12.95 12.60 -7.46
C ARG A 99 -13.99 13.19 -8.42
N THR A 100 -13.56 13.56 -9.63
CA THR A 100 -14.45 14.18 -10.62
C THR A 100 -15.63 13.28 -10.96
N ARG A 101 -16.79 13.91 -11.16
CA ARG A 101 -18.06 13.24 -11.49
C ARG A 101 -18.03 12.45 -12.81
N THR A 102 -17.06 12.75 -13.67
CA THR A 102 -16.93 12.14 -15.01
C THR A 102 -16.15 10.82 -15.02
N LEU A 103 -15.60 10.37 -13.88
CA LEU A 103 -14.89 9.10 -13.80
C LEU A 103 -15.83 7.90 -13.84
N LYS A 104 -15.42 6.84 -14.55
CA LYS A 104 -16.16 5.58 -14.59
C LYS A 104 -16.09 4.79 -13.28
N VAL A 105 -14.99 4.93 -12.53
CA VAL A 105 -14.73 4.19 -11.29
C VAL A 105 -14.66 5.16 -10.12
N SER A 106 -15.52 4.94 -9.12
CA SER A 106 -15.59 5.71 -7.87
C SER A 106 -15.68 7.24 -8.07
N PRO A 107 -16.63 7.76 -8.88
CA PRO A 107 -16.83 9.20 -9.02
C PRO A 107 -17.33 9.81 -7.70
N ASN A 108 -17.10 11.11 -7.49
CA ASN A 108 -17.61 11.89 -6.37
C ASN A 108 -17.12 11.47 -4.96
N LEU A 109 -16.24 10.47 -4.85
CA LEU A 109 -15.68 10.01 -3.58
C LEU A 109 -14.63 11.00 -3.06
N TRP A 110 -14.69 11.32 -1.75
CA TRP A 110 -13.64 12.04 -1.04
C TRP A 110 -12.52 11.09 -0.67
N VAL A 111 -11.33 11.35 -1.18
CA VAL A 111 -10.13 10.55 -0.93
C VAL A 111 -8.93 11.47 -0.70
N PRO A 112 -7.92 11.04 0.08
CA PRO A 112 -6.63 11.70 0.03
C PRO A 112 -6.07 11.73 -1.40
N PRO A 113 -5.33 12.78 -1.79
CA PRO A 113 -4.60 12.79 -3.05
C PRO A 113 -3.75 11.53 -3.20
N GLY A 114 -3.80 10.90 -4.36
CA GLY A 114 -3.11 9.63 -4.58
C GLY A 114 -3.19 9.15 -6.02
N GLY A 115 -2.43 8.10 -6.31
CA GLY A 115 -2.25 7.56 -7.65
C GLY A 115 -1.59 6.18 -7.65
N HIS A 116 -1.34 5.67 -8.85
CA HIS A 116 -0.55 4.45 -9.04
C HIS A 116 0.95 4.79 -8.88
N VAL A 117 1.75 3.83 -8.43
CA VAL A 117 3.21 3.97 -8.31
C VAL A 117 3.90 3.39 -9.54
N GLU A 118 4.45 4.20 -10.43
CA GLU A 118 5.09 3.69 -11.64
C GLU A 118 6.35 2.85 -11.33
N LEU A 119 6.79 2.07 -12.32
CA LEU A 119 8.05 1.35 -12.20
C LEU A 119 9.19 2.35 -12.05
N ASP A 120 10.18 2.00 -11.22
CA ASP A 120 11.32 2.85 -10.85
C ASP A 120 11.00 4.10 -10.02
N GLU A 121 9.72 4.34 -9.67
CA GLU A 121 9.38 5.40 -8.71
C GLU A 121 9.70 4.97 -7.27
N GLU A 122 10.19 5.94 -6.49
CA GLU A 122 10.38 5.82 -5.05
C GLU A 122 9.38 6.73 -4.33
N VAL A 123 8.77 6.24 -3.25
CA VAL A 123 7.92 7.08 -2.40
C VAL A 123 8.79 7.63 -1.28
N ALA A 124 8.92 8.95 -1.24
CA ALA A 124 9.65 9.59 -0.17
C ALA A 124 8.89 9.41 1.16
N SER A 125 9.52 8.75 2.12
CA SER A 125 9.04 8.70 3.49
C SER A 125 9.51 9.95 4.24
N TYR A 126 8.75 11.04 4.14
CA TYR A 126 8.95 12.20 5.01
C TYR A 126 8.06 12.03 6.25
N SER A 127 8.56 11.35 7.28
CA SER A 127 8.15 11.73 8.63
C SER A 127 8.85 13.05 8.91
N ALA A 128 8.21 14.17 8.60
CA ALA A 128 8.74 15.48 8.98
C ALA A 128 8.97 15.45 10.49
N ASP A 129 10.25 15.58 10.89
CA ASP A 129 10.61 15.85 12.27
C ASP A 129 9.85 17.12 12.68
N PRO A 130 9.01 17.10 13.73
CA PRO A 130 8.25 18.27 14.15
C PRO A 130 9.13 19.46 14.59
N THR A 131 10.46 19.29 14.64
CA THR A 131 11.41 20.34 14.98
C THR A 131 11.89 21.20 13.80
N CYS A 132 11.49 20.93 12.56
CA CYS A 132 11.83 21.83 11.44
C CYS A 132 10.91 23.06 11.40
N THR A 133 11.04 23.92 12.42
CA THR A 133 10.62 25.33 12.32
C THR A 133 11.58 26.02 11.37
N LEU A 134 11.09 26.43 10.20
CA LEU A 134 11.75 27.43 9.36
C LEU A 134 12.02 28.68 10.20
N SER A 135 13.30 28.93 10.46
CA SER A 135 13.83 30.21 10.96
C SER A 135 13.79 31.26 9.87
#